data_AF-A0A4U0R9P5-F1
#
_entry.id   AF-A0A4U0R9P5-F1
#
_cell.length_a   1.000
_cell.length_b   1.000
_cell.length_c   1.000
_cell.angle_alpha   90.00
_cell.angle_beta   90.00
_cell.angle_gamma   90.00
#
_symmetry.space_group_name_H-M   'P 1'
#
loop_
_entity.id
_entity.type
_entity.pdbx_description
1 polymer ?
#
loop_
_entity_poly.entity_id
_entity_poly.type
_entity_poly.pdbx_seq_one_letter_code
_entity_poly.pdbx_strand_id
1 'polypeptide(L)'
;MTDTPLSILEARLEAQRRLLARLVAALEPGARQPVMDWLDQHDTLRDGQEDPGAVPTDDMGAALAVSEEFRLIARLVGDRLHEVEQGEG
;
A
#
# COMPACT_ATOMS: atom_id res chain seq x y z
N MET A 1 -2.78 -2.55 30.50
CA MET A 1 -2.58 -2.78 29.06
C MET A 1 -1.12 -2.54 28.78
N THR A 2 -0.39 -3.55 28.32
CA THR A 2 1.01 -3.35 27.92
C THR A 2 0.99 -2.58 26.60
N ASP A 3 1.58 -1.39 26.57
CA ASP A 3 1.81 -0.68 25.31
C ASP A 3 2.59 -1.62 24.39
N THR A 4 2.00 -1.90 23.22
CA THR A 4 2.71 -2.67 22.20
C THR A 4 3.81 -1.75 21.65
N PRO A 5 5.09 -2.17 21.66
CA PRO A 5 6.16 -1.37 21.08
C PRO A 5 5.83 -1.02 19.63
N LEU A 6 6.08 0.23 19.22
CA LEU A 6 5.85 0.70 17.86
C LEU A 6 6.50 -0.22 16.81
N SER A 7 7.71 -0.72 17.10
CA SER A 7 8.43 -1.67 16.24
C SER A 7 7.69 -2.99 16.01
N ILE A 8 6.89 -3.45 16.98
CA ILE A 8 6.06 -4.65 16.82
C ILE A 8 4.87 -4.36 15.89
N LEU A 9 4.29 -3.15 15.97
CA LEU A 9 3.22 -2.73 15.07
C LEU A 9 3.73 -2.59 13.64
N GLU A 10 4.88 -1.95 13.44
CA GLU A 10 5.55 -1.82 12.14
C GLU A 10 5.85 -3.19 11.51
N ALA A 11 6.37 -4.14 12.30
CA ALA A 11 6.64 -5.49 11.82
C ALA A 11 5.37 -6.24 11.41
N ARG A 12 4.25 -6.02 12.12
CA ARG A 12 2.95 -6.61 11.76
C ARG A 12 2.38 -6.01 10.48
N LEU A 13 2.46 -4.70 10.32
CA LEU A 13 2.03 -4.01 9.10
C LEU A 13 2.85 -4.48 7.90
N GLU A 14 4.18 -4.55 8.05
CA GLU A 14 5.07 -5.08 7.01
C GLU A 14 4.71 -6.51 6.61
N ALA A 15 4.45 -7.40 7.58
CA ALA A 15 4.04 -8.77 7.30
C ALA A 15 2.71 -8.84 6.53
N GLN A 16 1.75 -7.99 6.88
CA GLN A 16 0.47 -7.90 6.18
C GLN A 16 0.64 -7.37 4.76
N ARG A 17 1.42 -6.29 4.55
CA ARG A 17 1.72 -5.75 3.23
C ARG A 17 2.33 -6.80 2.30
N ARG A 18 3.31 -7.57 2.80
CA ARG A 18 3.93 -8.67 2.05
C ARG A 18 2.94 -9.76 1.67
N LEU A 19 2.07 -10.16 2.60
CA LEU A 19 1.06 -11.18 2.33
C LEU A 19 0.06 -10.70 1.27
N LEU A 20 -0.46 -9.48 1.42
CA LEU A 20 -1.38 -8.88 0.45
C LEU A 20 -0.76 -8.78 -0.93
N ALA A 21 0.48 -8.27 -1.02
CA ALA A 21 1.20 -8.21 -2.28
C ALA A 21 1.39 -9.59 -2.93
N ARG A 22 1.66 -10.63 -2.11
CA ARG A 22 1.75 -12.02 -2.59
C ARG A 22 0.43 -12.54 -3.12
N LEU A 23 -0.68 -12.27 -2.45
CA LEU A 23 -2.00 -12.69 -2.90
C LEU A 23 -2.38 -12.02 -4.23
N VAL A 24 -2.19 -10.70 -4.34
CA VAL A 24 -2.51 -9.95 -5.57
C VAL A 24 -1.63 -10.39 -6.74
N ALA A 25 -0.32 -10.58 -6.52
CA ALA A 25 0.59 -11.08 -7.55
C ALA A 25 0.23 -12.50 -8.03
N ALA A 26 -0.40 -13.31 -7.19
CA ALA A 26 -0.84 -14.68 -7.55
C ALA A 26 -2.18 -14.73 -8.29
N LEU A 27 -2.93 -13.62 -8.35
CA LEU A 27 -4.17 -13.56 -9.13
C LEU A 27 -3.88 -13.71 -10.63
N GLU A 28 -4.81 -14.29 -11.38
CA GLU A 28 -4.78 -14.24 -12.84
C GLU A 28 -4.86 -12.78 -13.33
N PRO A 29 -4.26 -12.44 -14.49
CA PRO A 29 -4.19 -11.06 -14.97
C PRO A 29 -5.54 -10.32 -14.98
N GLY A 30 -6.63 -10.99 -15.39
CA GLY A 30 -7.97 -10.41 -15.43
C GLY A 30 -8.58 -10.08 -14.06
N ALA A 31 -8.21 -10.83 -13.02
CA ALA A 31 -8.64 -10.55 -11.64
C ALA A 31 -7.68 -9.59 -10.91
N ARG A 32 -6.41 -9.51 -11.37
CA ARG A 32 -5.39 -8.63 -10.81
C ARG A 32 -5.61 -7.17 -11.18
N GLN A 33 -5.94 -6.90 -12.45
CA GLN A 33 -6.05 -5.53 -12.95
C GLN A 33 -7.02 -4.66 -12.14
N PRO A 34 -8.25 -5.11 -11.80
CA PRO A 34 -9.17 -4.30 -11.00
C PRO A 34 -8.64 -3.97 -9.59
N VAL A 35 -7.83 -4.85 -8.99
CA VAL A 35 -7.21 -4.59 -7.68
C VAL A 35 -6.09 -3.56 -7.80
N MET A 36 -5.29 -3.64 -8.86
CA MET A 36 -4.25 -2.64 -9.15
C MET A 36 -4.86 -1.26 -9.41
N ASP A 37 -5.88 -1.20 -10.26
CA ASP A 37 -6.60 0.05 -10.56
C ASP A 37 -7.21 0.67 -9.29
N TRP A 38 -7.71 -0.16 -8.38
CA TRP A 38 -8.26 0.30 -7.10
C TRP A 38 -7.17 0.86 -6.17
N LEU A 39 -6.00 0.21 -6.10
CA LEU A 39 -4.87 0.68 -5.31
C LEU A 39 -4.36 2.03 -5.83
N ASP A 40 -4.24 2.19 -7.15
CA ASP A 40 -3.75 3.42 -7.77
C ASP A 40 -4.71 4.61 -7.59
N GLN A 41 -6.03 4.37 -7.65
CA GLN A 41 -7.04 5.40 -7.40
C GLN A 41 -6.93 6.00 -5.99
N HIS A 42 -6.59 5.19 -4.98
CA HIS A 42 -6.46 5.65 -3.61
C HIS A 42 -5.12 6.37 -3.32
N ASP A 43 -4.24 6.52 -4.33
CA ASP A 43 -3.02 7.33 -4.25
C ASP A 43 -3.26 8.83 -4.50
N THR A 44 -4.40 9.19 -5.11
CA THR A 44 -4.68 10.58 -5.57
C THR A 44 -5.08 11.59 -4.49
N LEU A 45 -5.30 11.16 -3.24
CA LEU A 45 -5.60 12.09 -2.14
C LEU A 45 -4.49 13.11 -1.86
N ARG A 46 -3.26 12.86 -2.37
CA ARG A 46 -2.08 13.71 -2.13
C ARG A 46 -1.94 14.90 -3.09
N ASP A 47 -2.45 14.80 -4.32
CA ASP A 47 -2.16 15.76 -5.40
C ASP A 47 -3.01 17.05 -5.31
N GLY A 48 -4.11 17.02 -4.54
CA GLY A 48 -5.04 18.16 -4.39
C GLY A 48 -4.79 19.08 -3.19
N GLN A 49 -3.74 18.87 -2.39
CA GLN A 49 -3.60 19.47 -1.05
C GLN A 49 -2.20 20.01 -0.73
N GLU A 50 -1.48 20.55 -1.72
CA GLU A 50 -0.29 21.38 -1.49
C GLU A 50 -0.65 22.84 -1.13
N ASP A 51 -1.66 23.07 -0.27
CA ASP A 51 -1.95 24.42 0.23
C ASP A 51 -1.07 24.71 1.47
N PRO A 52 -0.04 25.57 1.38
CA PRO A 52 0.97 25.77 2.43
C PRO A 52 0.41 26.38 3.74
N GLY A 53 -0.88 26.67 3.83
CA GLY A 53 -1.56 27.19 5.02
C GLY A 53 -2.53 26.24 5.71
N ALA A 54 -2.80 25.05 5.17
CA ALA A 54 -3.77 24.12 5.75
C ALA A 54 -3.15 23.36 6.94
N VAL A 55 -3.69 23.57 8.14
CA VAL A 55 -3.34 22.75 9.32
C VAL A 55 -3.96 21.36 9.12
N PRO A 56 -3.17 20.28 9.10
CA PRO A 56 -3.72 18.93 8.99
C PRO A 56 -4.65 18.66 10.19
N THR A 57 -5.93 18.40 9.92
CA THR A 57 -6.84 17.86 10.93
C THR A 57 -6.47 16.41 11.23
N ASP A 58 -6.70 15.90 12.45
CA ASP A 58 -6.32 14.51 12.83
C ASP A 58 -6.83 13.44 11.84
N ASP A 59 -8.02 13.63 11.26
CA ASP A 59 -8.58 12.72 10.23
C ASP A 59 -7.76 12.70 8.92
N MET A 60 -7.03 13.78 8.61
CA MET A 60 -6.19 13.89 7.42
C MET A 60 -4.91 13.07 7.56
N GLY A 61 -4.34 12.99 8.77
CA GLY A 61 -3.17 12.16 9.05
C GLY A 61 -3.48 10.67 8.86
N ALA A 62 -4.64 10.22 9.32
CA ALA A 62 -5.10 8.84 9.13
C ALA A 62 -5.32 8.52 7.64
N ALA A 63 -5.95 9.43 6.88
CA ALA A 63 -6.19 9.24 5.45
C ALA A 63 -4.87 9.15 4.66
N LEU A 64 -3.89 10.01 4.98
CA LEU A 64 -2.57 9.99 4.35
C LEU A 64 -1.81 8.70 4.65
N ALA A 65 -1.86 8.21 5.90
CA ALA A 65 -1.23 6.95 6.27
C ALA A 65 -1.86 5.76 5.51
N VAL A 66 -3.18 5.77 5.31
CA VAL A 66 -3.87 4.74 4.52
C VAL A 66 -3.43 4.78 3.05
N SER A 67 -3.38 5.96 2.42
CA SER A 67 -2.89 6.10 1.05
C SER A 67 -1.42 5.65 0.91
N GLU A 68 -0.57 5.94 1.89
CA GLU A 68 0.82 5.47 1.90
C GLU A 68 0.91 3.94 1.97
N GLU A 69 0.11 3.30 2.82
CA GLU A 69 0.06 1.84 2.91
C GLU A 69 -0.38 1.19 1.58
N PHE A 70 -1.37 1.76 0.89
CA PHE A 70 -1.78 1.27 -0.43
C PHE A 70 -0.68 1.40 -1.48
N ARG A 71 0.06 2.52 -1.51
CA ARG A 71 1.21 2.69 -2.40
C ARG A 71 2.30 1.65 -2.13
N LEU A 72 2.59 1.38 -0.85
CA LEU A 72 3.56 0.35 -0.46
C LEU A 72 3.13 -1.04 -0.92
N ILE A 73 1.83 -1.37 -0.81
CA ILE A 73 1.29 -2.63 -1.32
C ILE A 73 1.43 -2.71 -2.85
N ALA A 74 1.01 -1.67 -3.59
CA ALA A 74 1.09 -1.65 -5.05
C ALA A 74 2.53 -1.83 -5.56
N ARG A 75 3.49 -1.15 -4.92
CA ARG A 75 4.92 -1.33 -5.19
C ARG A 75 5.37 -2.77 -4.99
N LEU A 76 5.04 -3.38 -3.84
CA LEU A 76 5.41 -4.76 -3.54
C LEU A 76 4.75 -5.75 -4.52
N VAL A 77 3.55 -5.46 -5.03
CA VAL A 77 2.96 -6.27 -6.11
C VAL A 77 3.81 -6.17 -7.36
N GLY A 78 4.14 -4.96 -7.81
CA GLY A 78 4.97 -4.73 -8.99
C GLY A 78 6.33 -5.42 -8.92
N ASP A 79 7.03 -5.30 -7.79
CA ASP A 79 8.32 -5.98 -7.56
C ASP A 79 8.18 -7.50 -7.74
N ARG A 80 7.10 -8.10 -7.23
CA ARG A 80 6.84 -9.54 -7.33
C ARG A 80 6.46 -9.99 -8.73
N LEU A 81 5.76 -9.15 -9.50
CA LEU A 81 5.45 -9.46 -10.89
C LEU A 81 6.72 -9.52 -11.73
N HIS A 82 7.62 -8.56 -11.54
CA HIS A 82 8.94 -8.59 -12.19
C HIS A 82 9.77 -9.83 -11.80
N GLU A 83 9.72 -10.27 -10.53
CA GLU A 83 10.38 -11.50 -10.09
C GLU A 83 9.83 -12.75 -10.79
N VAL A 84 8.50 -12.84 -10.96
CA VAL A 84 7.85 -13.96 -11.65
C VAL A 84 8.23 -13.97 -13.13
N GLU A 85 8.18 -12.82 -13.80
CA GLU A 85 8.54 -12.68 -15.21
C GLU A 85 10.02 -13.02 -15.49
N GLN A 86 10.92 -12.73 -14.54
CA GLN A 86 12.34 -13.07 -14.66
C GLN A 86 12.67 -14.51 -14.23
N GLY A 87 11.82 -15.15 -13.42
CA GLY A 87 11.97 -16.55 -13.01
C GLY A 87 11.46 -17.57 -14.02
N GLU A 88 10.68 -17.13 -15.02
CA GLU A 88 10.15 -17.96 -16.12
C GLU A 88 11.08 -18.01 -17.36
N GLY A 89 12.34 -17.57 -17.23
CA GLY A 89 13.37 -17.58 -18.30
C GLY A 89 14.32 -18.77 -18.27
#